data_AF-A0A954QYB1-F1
#
_entry.id   AF-A0A954QYB1-F1
#
_cell.length_a   1.000
_cell.length_b   1.000
_cell.length_c   1.000
_cell.angle_alpha   90.00
_cell.angle_beta   90.00
_cell.angle_gamma   90.00
#
_symmetry.space_group_name_H-M   'P 1'
#
loop_
_entity.id
_entity.type
_entity.pdbx_description
1 polymer ?
#
loop_
_entity_poly.entity_id
_entity_poly.type
_entity_poly.pdbx_seq_one_letter_code
_entity_poly.pdbx_strand_id
1 'polypeptide(L)' 'WLHFTATQINRQTGERGHFWQQEPFDHLVRSPEQYEYLRGYIRDNPKKANLREGEYYYRRLADSR' A
#
# COMPACT_ATOMS: atom_id res chain seq x y z
N TRP A 1 -3.47 11.94 6.02
CA TRP A 1 -4.08 11.46 4.77
C TRP A 1 -5.14 10.39 5.01
N LEU A 2 -4.93 9.42 5.92
CA LEU A 2 -5.89 8.36 6.27
C LEU A 2 -7.29 8.89 6.61
N HIS A 3 -7.41 9.80 7.60
CA HIS A 3 -8.71 10.35 8.00
C HIS A 3 -9.43 11.10 6.86
N PHE A 4 -8.68 11.93 6.12
CA PHE A 4 -9.22 12.68 5.00
C PHE A 4 -9.77 11.75 3.91
N THR A 5 -8.97 10.77 3.48
CA THR A 5 -9.38 9.81 2.44
C THR A 5 -10.52 8.91 2.89
N ALA A 6 -10.52 8.42 4.14
CA ALA A 6 -11.63 7.67 4.71
C ALA A 6 -12.95 8.46 4.64
N THR A 7 -12.92 9.74 5.02
CA THR A 7 -14.10 10.62 4.94
C THR A 7 -14.59 10.77 3.50
N GLN A 8 -13.68 10.94 2.54
CA GLN A 8 -14.06 11.07 1.13
C GLN A 8 -14.64 9.77 0.57
N ILE A 9 -14.03 8.62 0.87
CA ILE A 9 -14.49 7.31 0.39
C ILE A 9 -15.86 6.99 0.96
N ASN A 10 -16.03 7.09 2.28
CA ASN A 10 -17.33 6.87 2.95
C ASN A 10 -18.45 7.73 2.35
N ARG A 11 -18.16 9.00 2.03
CA ARG A 11 -19.14 9.88 1.35
C ARG A 11 -19.50 9.39 -0.05
N GLN A 12 -18.53 8.88 -0.80
CA GLN A 12 -18.75 8.39 -2.17
C GLN A 12 -19.43 7.02 -2.21
N THR A 13 -19.15 6.14 -1.25
CA THR A 13 -19.73 4.79 -1.18
C THR A 13 -21.03 4.72 -0.36
N GLY A 14 -21.38 5.80 0.36
CA GLY A 14 -22.53 5.83 1.27
C GLY A 14 -22.27 5.11 2.60
N GLU A 15 -21.04 4.67 2.85
CA GLU A 15 -20.62 3.99 4.07
C GLU A 15 -20.34 4.96 5.22
N ARG A 16 -20.20 4.42 6.43
CA ARG A 16 -19.90 5.18 7.66
C ARG A 16 -18.99 4.35 8.57
N GLY A 17 -18.18 5.03 9.38
CA GLY A 17 -17.30 4.40 10.35
C GLY A 17 -15.83 4.39 9.94
N HIS A 18 -15.05 3.52 10.56
CA HIS A 18 -13.62 3.37 10.28
C HIS A 18 -13.43 2.68 8.93
N PHE A 19 -12.74 3.35 8.01
CA PHE A 19 -12.42 2.79 6.70
C PHE A 19 -11.05 2.11 6.67
N TRP A 20 -10.04 2.77 7.27
CA TRP A 20 -8.68 2.25 7.35
C TRP A 20 -8.44 1.51 8.68
N GLN A 21 -7.50 0.57 8.67
CA GLN A 21 -6.93 0.04 9.91
C GLN A 21 -6.32 1.18 10.73
N GLN A 22 -6.56 1.17 12.05
CA GLN A 22 -6.20 2.30 12.92
C GLN A 22 -4.69 2.49 13.11
N GLU A 23 -3.94 1.38 13.18
CA GLU A 23 -2.50 1.40 13.40
C GLU A 23 -1.77 1.22 12.05
N PRO A 24 -1.24 2.29 11.45
CA PRO A 24 -0.38 2.17 10.28
C PRO A 24 0.96 1.56 10.68
N PHE A 25 1.56 0.81 9.77
CA PHE A 25 2.93 0.33 9.93
C PHE A 25 3.90 1.33 9.33
N ASP A 26 4.82 1.85 10.14
CA ASP A 26 5.95 2.65 9.69
C ASP A 26 7.28 1.95 9.99
N HIS A 27 8.23 2.09 9.06
CA HIS A 27 9.57 1.53 9.20
C HIS A 27 10.60 2.47 8.58
N LEU A 28 11.57 2.90 9.40
CA LEU A 28 12.63 3.80 8.95
C LEU A 28 13.67 3.04 8.11
N VAL A 29 13.87 3.49 6.88
CA VAL A 29 14.89 2.96 5.96
C VAL A 29 16.21 3.71 6.18
N ARG A 30 17.27 2.96 6.49
CA ARG A 30 18.57 3.51 6.89
C ARG A 30 19.74 3.10 5.99
N SER A 31 19.50 2.23 5.00
CA SER A 31 20.53 1.87 4.02
C SER A 31 19.94 1.58 2.63
N PRO A 32 20.78 1.66 1.57
CA PRO A 32 20.37 1.27 0.22
C PRO A 32 19.94 -0.20 0.13
N GLU A 33 20.59 -1.11 0.85
CA GLU A 33 20.28 -2.54 0.83
C GLU A 33 18.89 -2.80 1.43
N GLN A 34 18.55 -2.10 2.51
CA GLN A 34 17.24 -2.16 3.13
C GLN A 34 16.15 -1.61 2.20
N TYR A 35 16.46 -0.54 1.46
CA TYR A 35 15.56 0.02 0.46
C TYR A 35 15.24 -1.00 -0.65
N GLU A 36 16.28 -1.61 -1.23
CA GLU A 36 16.09 -2.62 -2.28
C GLU A 36 15.36 -3.88 -1.77
N TYR A 37 15.67 -4.31 -0.54
CA TYR A 37 14.93 -5.39 0.10
C TYR A 37 13.43 -5.07 0.22
N LEU A 38 13.07 -3.87 0.71
CA LEU A 38 11.68 -3.48 0.86
C LEU A 38 10.94 -3.34 -0.47
N ARG A 39 11.62 -2.87 -1.53
CA ARG A 39 11.05 -2.86 -2.89
C ARG A 39 10.70 -4.26 -3.37
N GLY A 40 11.63 -5.20 -3.19
CA GLY A 40 11.39 -6.62 -3.49
C GLY A 40 10.24 -7.18 -2.67
N TYR A 41 10.24 -6.92 -1.36
CA TYR A 41 9.19 -7.34 -0.44
C TYR A 41 7.81 -6.86 -0.90
N ILE A 42 7.64 -5.58 -1.24
CA ILE A 42 6.38 -5.00 -1.70
C ILE A 42 5.95 -5.63 -3.03
N ARG A 43 6.86 -5.80 -3.99
CA ARG A 43 6.57 -6.46 -5.27
C ARG A 43 6.06 -7.88 -5.08
N ASP A 44 6.61 -8.60 -4.11
CA ASP A 44 6.32 -10.01 -3.88
C ASP A 44 5.11 -10.23 -2.94
N ASN A 45 4.53 -9.17 -2.35
CA ASN A 45 3.39 -9.27 -1.43
C ASN A 45 2.19 -10.01 -2.03
N PRO A 46 1.72 -9.68 -3.26
CA PRO A 46 0.59 -10.38 -3.86
C PRO A 46 0.82 -11.89 -3.98
N LYS A 47 2.03 -12.30 -4.37
CA LYS A 47 2.43 -13.70 -4.43
C LYS A 47 2.39 -14.36 -3.05
N LYS A 48 2.93 -13.69 -2.02
CA LYS A 48 2.89 -14.20 -0.63
C LYS A 48 1.47 -14.30 -0.08
N ALA A 49 0.57 -13.43 -0.53
CA ALA A 49 -0.84 -13.43 -0.18
C ALA A 49 -1.70 -14.37 -1.05
N ASN A 50 -1.09 -15.12 -1.99
CA ASN A 50 -1.78 -15.98 -2.96
C ASN A 50 -2.83 -15.24 -3.83
N LEU A 51 -2.61 -13.96 -4.12
CA LEU A 51 -3.47 -13.17 -4.98
C LEU A 51 -3.14 -13.41 -6.46
N ARG A 52 -4.18 -13.48 -7.28
CA ARG A 52 -4.10 -13.60 -8.74
C ARG A 52 -3.94 -12.23 -9.40
N GLU A 53 -3.50 -12.23 -10.65
CA GLU A 53 -3.50 -11.02 -11.48
C GLU A 53 -4.93 -10.46 -11.57
N GLY A 54 -5.08 -9.15 -11.36
CA GLY A 54 -6.38 -8.48 -11.29
C GLY A 54 -6.96 -8.36 -9.87
N GLU A 55 -6.49 -9.13 -8.89
CA GLU A 55 -6.90 -9.00 -7.48
C GLU A 55 -6.10 -7.94 -6.71
N TYR A 56 -5.07 -7.37 -7.33
CA TYR A 56 -4.22 -6.34 -6.74
C TYR A 56 -3.78 -5.31 -7.77
N TYR A 57 -3.44 -4.11 -7.28
CA TYR A 57 -2.80 -3.06 -8.07
C TYR A 57 -1.35 -2.89 -7.60
N TYR A 58 -0.40 -3.02 -8.52
CA TYR A 58 1.01 -2.73 -8.26
C TYR A 58 1.52 -1.72 -9.29
N ARG A 59 1.83 -0.50 -8.83
CA ARG A 59 2.40 0.53 -9.69
C ARG A 59 3.92 0.44 -9.70
N ARG A 60 4.48 0.11 -10.86
CA ARG A 60 5.91 0.28 -11.12
C ARG A 60 6.14 1.58 -11.86
N LEU A 61 6.77 2.55 -11.22
CA LEU A 61 7.31 3.71 -11.93
C LEU A 61 8.52 3.20 -12.73
N ALA A 62 8.56 3.49 -14.03
CA ALA A 62 9.77 3.26 -14.81
C ALA A 62 10.88 4.14 -14.23
N ASP A 63 12.08 3.60 -14.08
CA ASP A 63 13.23 4.38 -13.63
C ASP A 63 13.46 5.49 -14.67
N SER A 64 13.08 6.72 -14.30
CA SER A 64 13.48 7.91 -15.04
C SER A 64 15.00 7.96 -14.98
N ARG A 65 15.64 7.61 -16.11
CA ARG A 65 17.08 7.85 -16.31
C ARG A 65 17.42 9.32 -16.14
#